data_AF-A0A0D7P748-F1
#
_entry.id   AF-A0A0D7P748-F1
#
_cell.length_a   1.000
_cell.length_b   1.000
_cell.length_c   1.000
_cell.angle_alpha   90.00
_cell.angle_beta   90.00
_cell.angle_gamma   90.00
#
_symmetry.space_group_name_H-M   'P 1'
#
loop_
_entity.id
_entity.type
_entity.pdbx_description
1 polymer ?
#
loop_
_entity_poly.entity_id
_entity_poly.type
_entity_poly.pdbx_seq_one_letter_code
_entity_poly.pdbx_strand_id
1 'polypeptide(L)'
;MNGAKSLLQDLDDAIARGTDESRTRALWHATDLLITGRYVDDEISMFGEVIGRLSEEIEVVARVQLSELMAACDHAPLNVVAQLALDDEIAVAGPVLRDSERLDEKMLVESAMTKGQSHLLAIAQRKIIGEAVTDVLVKRGDQEVVTSVAKNEGARFSGSGLLHMVRRAEGDSILAEQLGLRKDVPRHIFQQLISKASEDVRRRLESERPEMMAQIQSSVSDVTGDLQSKFGPSSRSYFVAKRVVTTQYRQGNLNQDSISNYARQHRLDEVQIGLSLLSALPVDVIERAMMDRNREILLVLCKALDFSWDTTMSLLFLGAKDHLITARELHDNERAFGRLKIETSRSVLKFYQSRKNSAGADPAQGRQPELQVH
;
A
#
# COMPACT_ATOMS: atom_id res chain seq x y z
N MET A 1 14.23 -46.95 1.54
CA MET A 1 14.75 -45.70 2.15
C MET A 1 16.09 -45.86 2.89
N ASN A 2 16.47 -47.04 3.42
CA ASN A 2 17.78 -47.20 4.11
C ASN A 2 19.01 -47.22 3.18
N GLY A 3 18.90 -47.74 1.95
CA GLY A 3 20.03 -47.80 1.01
C GLY A 3 20.49 -46.43 0.49
N ALA A 4 19.55 -45.52 0.20
CA ALA A 4 19.87 -44.16 -0.25
C ALA A 4 20.59 -43.33 0.83
N LYS A 5 20.19 -43.48 2.10
CA LYS A 5 20.87 -42.83 3.22
C LYS A 5 22.30 -43.36 3.43
N SER A 6 22.52 -44.66 3.23
CA SER A 6 23.86 -45.26 3.29
C SER A 6 24.76 -44.72 2.18
N LEU A 7 24.27 -44.68 0.93
CA LEU A 7 25.03 -44.15 -0.21
C LEU A 7 25.39 -42.67 -0.04
N LEU A 8 24.47 -41.88 0.49
CA LEU A 8 24.72 -40.49 0.82
C LEU A 8 25.78 -40.36 1.92
N GLN A 9 25.73 -41.19 2.96
CA GLN A 9 26.74 -41.15 4.02
C GLN A 9 28.14 -41.60 3.51
N ASP A 10 28.19 -42.59 2.62
CA ASP A 10 29.42 -43.02 1.96
C ASP A 10 29.98 -41.91 1.05
N LEU A 11 29.11 -41.12 0.40
CA LEU A 11 29.49 -39.96 -0.40
C LEU A 11 30.09 -38.86 0.48
N ASP A 12 29.48 -38.56 1.62
CA ASP A 12 29.98 -37.54 2.57
C ASP A 12 31.36 -37.92 3.09
N ASP A 13 31.56 -39.19 3.45
CA ASP A 13 32.85 -39.72 3.88
C ASP A 13 33.91 -39.65 2.77
N ALA A 14 33.52 -39.85 1.50
CA ALA A 14 34.41 -39.73 0.36
C ALA A 14 34.79 -38.27 0.07
N ILE A 15 33.83 -37.34 0.18
CA ILE A 15 34.05 -35.90 0.03
C ILE A 15 35.01 -35.39 1.12
N ALA A 16 34.77 -35.79 2.38
CA ALA A 16 35.59 -35.39 3.52
C ALA A 16 37.04 -35.89 3.45
N ARG A 17 37.28 -37.04 2.81
CA ARG A 17 38.64 -37.58 2.60
C ARG A 17 39.34 -37.02 1.36
N GLY A 18 38.61 -36.40 0.45
CA GLY A 18 39.15 -35.84 -0.80
C GLY A 18 39.91 -34.53 -0.57
N THR A 19 40.87 -34.21 -1.45
CA THR A 19 41.52 -32.90 -1.47
C THR A 19 40.61 -31.84 -2.10
N ASP A 20 40.87 -30.56 -1.83
CA ASP A 20 40.12 -29.41 -2.37
C ASP A 20 40.08 -29.44 -3.92
N GLU A 21 41.21 -29.79 -4.55
CA GLU A 21 41.32 -29.98 -6.00
C GLU A 21 40.47 -31.15 -6.51
N SER A 22 40.35 -32.22 -5.73
CA SER A 22 39.52 -33.37 -6.10
C SER A 22 38.04 -33.04 -5.98
N ARG A 23 37.63 -32.34 -4.92
CA ARG A 23 36.23 -31.88 -4.73
C ARG A 23 35.81 -30.92 -5.83
N THR A 24 36.66 -29.96 -6.16
CA THR A 24 36.43 -28.99 -7.23
C THR A 24 36.28 -29.68 -8.59
N ARG A 25 37.17 -30.63 -8.92
CA ARG A 25 37.04 -31.42 -10.16
C ARG A 25 35.76 -32.26 -10.21
N ALA A 26 35.41 -32.91 -9.10
CA ALA A 26 34.18 -33.70 -9.01
C ALA A 26 32.93 -32.83 -9.20
N LEU A 27 32.91 -31.63 -8.58
CA LEU A 27 31.82 -30.67 -8.72
C LEU A 27 31.64 -30.27 -10.19
N TRP A 28 32.72 -29.87 -10.85
CA TRP A 28 32.65 -29.45 -12.24
C TRP A 28 32.26 -30.59 -13.17
N HIS A 29 32.72 -31.82 -12.91
CA HIS A 29 32.32 -32.98 -13.69
C HIS A 29 30.81 -33.27 -13.53
N ALA A 30 30.29 -33.25 -12.31
CA ALA A 30 28.86 -33.46 -12.06
C ALA A 30 28.00 -32.33 -12.67
N THR A 31 28.46 -31.08 -12.56
CA THR A 31 27.79 -29.91 -13.11
C THR A 31 27.76 -29.93 -14.64
N ASP A 32 28.88 -30.27 -15.29
CA ASP A 32 28.97 -30.39 -16.75
C ASP A 32 28.06 -31.50 -17.29
N LEU A 33 28.03 -32.66 -16.61
CA LEU A 33 27.11 -33.74 -16.95
C LEU A 33 25.65 -33.29 -16.84
N LEU A 34 25.26 -32.65 -15.74
CA LEU A 34 23.92 -32.12 -15.53
C LEU A 34 23.50 -31.14 -16.64
N ILE A 35 24.38 -30.20 -17.01
CA ILE A 35 24.08 -29.14 -17.99
C ILE A 35 23.98 -29.71 -19.42
N THR A 36 24.87 -30.65 -19.77
CA THR A 36 24.93 -31.22 -21.12
C THR A 36 23.88 -32.32 -21.35
N GLY A 37 23.47 -33.01 -20.29
CA GLY A 37 22.51 -34.10 -20.35
C GLY A 37 21.05 -33.65 -20.35
N ARG A 38 20.16 -34.59 -20.66
CA ARG A 38 18.73 -34.49 -20.43
C ARG A 38 18.33 -35.56 -19.44
N TYR A 39 17.78 -35.14 -18.33
CA TYR A 39 17.48 -36.00 -17.18
C TYR A 39 16.03 -35.79 -16.76
N VAL A 40 15.43 -36.80 -16.15
CA VAL A 40 14.14 -36.63 -15.47
C VAL A 40 14.32 -35.99 -14.10
N ASP A 41 13.24 -35.45 -13.51
CA ASP A 41 13.33 -34.70 -12.25
C ASP A 41 14.01 -35.49 -11.11
N ASP A 42 13.77 -36.80 -11.02
CA ASP A 42 14.40 -37.67 -10.02
C ASP A 42 15.93 -37.74 -10.21
N GLU A 43 16.40 -37.80 -11.46
CA GLU A 43 17.82 -37.82 -11.79
C GLU A 43 18.47 -36.45 -11.52
N ILE A 44 17.78 -35.36 -11.87
CA ILE A 44 18.21 -33.99 -11.56
C ILE A 44 18.35 -33.83 -10.04
N SER A 45 17.41 -34.37 -9.26
CA SER A 45 17.49 -34.33 -7.80
C SER A 45 18.70 -35.10 -7.27
N MET A 46 19.07 -36.24 -7.86
CA MET A 46 20.28 -36.97 -7.47
C MET A 46 21.55 -36.18 -7.78
N PHE A 47 21.64 -35.53 -8.94
CA PHE A 47 22.74 -34.60 -9.23
C PHE A 47 22.78 -33.47 -8.19
N GLY A 48 21.61 -32.94 -7.83
CA GLY A 48 21.47 -31.91 -6.82
C GLY A 48 22.05 -32.29 -5.47
N GLU A 49 21.83 -33.52 -4.99
CA GLU A 49 22.39 -34.00 -3.72
C GLU A 49 23.93 -33.99 -3.76
N VAL A 50 24.53 -34.48 -4.84
CA VAL A 50 25.99 -34.53 -5.01
C VAL A 50 26.58 -33.12 -5.14
N ILE A 51 26.02 -32.30 -6.02
CA ILE A 51 26.48 -30.94 -6.29
C ILE A 51 26.34 -30.06 -5.03
N GLY A 52 25.22 -30.16 -4.31
CA GLY A 52 24.98 -29.38 -3.09
C GLY A 52 26.04 -29.63 -2.02
N ARG A 53 26.35 -30.89 -1.74
CA ARG A 53 27.37 -31.30 -0.76
C ARG A 53 28.78 -30.88 -1.16
N LEU A 54 29.13 -31.09 -2.44
CA LEU A 54 30.41 -30.63 -2.96
C LEU A 54 30.53 -29.11 -2.89
N SER A 55 29.42 -28.38 -3.08
CA SER A 55 29.41 -26.93 -3.05
C SER A 55 29.67 -26.35 -1.65
N GLU A 56 29.31 -27.04 -0.56
CA GLU A 56 29.58 -26.59 0.81
C GLU A 56 31.08 -26.58 1.15
N GLU A 57 31.83 -27.50 0.54
CA GLU A 57 33.22 -27.81 0.89
C GLU A 57 34.25 -27.19 -0.09
N ILE A 58 33.82 -26.25 -0.93
CA ILE A 58 34.66 -25.52 -1.90
C ILE A 58 34.74 -24.03 -1.58
N GLU A 59 35.75 -23.38 -2.17
CA GLU A 59 35.97 -21.95 -2.04
C GLU A 59 34.84 -21.10 -2.62
N VAL A 60 34.67 -19.89 -2.07
CA VAL A 60 33.65 -18.92 -2.49
C VAL A 60 33.72 -18.65 -3.99
N VAL A 61 34.93 -18.52 -4.56
CA VAL A 61 35.11 -18.24 -6.00
C VAL A 61 34.48 -19.32 -6.87
N ALA A 62 34.63 -20.59 -6.49
CA ALA A 62 34.01 -21.70 -7.20
C ALA A 62 32.48 -21.73 -7.00
N ARG A 63 31.98 -21.36 -5.81
CA ARG A 63 30.53 -21.22 -5.57
C ARG A 63 29.91 -20.11 -6.40
N VAL A 64 30.62 -18.99 -6.59
CA VAL A 64 30.17 -17.90 -7.48
C VAL A 64 29.98 -18.41 -8.90
N GLN A 65 30.97 -19.11 -9.45
CA GLN A 65 30.88 -19.70 -10.80
C GLN A 65 29.73 -20.71 -10.90
N LEU A 66 29.54 -21.55 -9.87
CA LEU A 66 28.42 -22.48 -9.81
C LEU A 66 27.07 -21.73 -9.83
N SER A 67 26.96 -20.63 -9.08
CA SER A 67 25.73 -19.83 -9.02
C SER A 67 25.35 -19.20 -10.35
N GLU A 68 26.33 -18.72 -11.13
CA GLU A 68 26.09 -18.16 -12.45
C GLU A 68 25.56 -19.22 -13.43
N LEU A 69 26.14 -20.43 -13.39
CA LEU A 69 25.67 -21.55 -14.20
C LEU A 69 24.27 -22.02 -13.79
N MET A 70 24.02 -22.16 -12.49
CA MET A 70 22.72 -22.60 -11.97
C MET A 70 21.63 -21.55 -12.20
N ALA A 71 21.97 -20.26 -12.19
CA ALA A 71 21.02 -19.18 -12.46
C ALA A 71 20.51 -19.23 -13.91
N ALA A 72 21.35 -19.59 -14.87
CA ALA A 72 21.01 -19.69 -16.29
C ALA A 72 20.44 -21.06 -16.71
N CYS A 73 20.39 -22.04 -15.80
CA CYS A 73 19.97 -23.41 -16.10
C CYS A 73 18.50 -23.66 -15.74
N ASP A 74 17.66 -23.85 -16.77
CA ASP A 74 16.21 -24.07 -16.62
C ASP A 74 15.86 -25.38 -15.88
N HIS A 75 16.78 -26.34 -15.87
CA HIS A 75 16.64 -27.62 -15.18
C HIS A 75 17.58 -27.76 -13.98
N ALA A 76 17.99 -26.63 -13.38
CA ALA A 76 18.82 -26.64 -12.19
C ALA A 76 18.12 -27.38 -11.02
N PRO A 77 18.87 -28.19 -10.26
CA PRO A 77 18.36 -28.86 -9.06
C PRO A 77 17.87 -27.86 -8.03
N LEU A 78 16.63 -28.04 -7.56
CA LEU A 78 15.97 -27.09 -6.66
C LEU A 78 16.72 -26.91 -5.34
N ASN A 79 17.28 -27.99 -4.80
CA ASN A 79 18.02 -27.97 -3.54
C ASN A 79 19.32 -27.12 -3.66
N VAL A 80 20.05 -27.24 -4.77
CA VAL A 80 21.27 -26.46 -5.02
C VAL A 80 20.93 -24.98 -5.21
N VAL A 81 19.89 -24.67 -5.98
CA VAL A 81 19.46 -23.27 -6.18
C VAL A 81 19.01 -22.64 -4.86
N ALA A 82 18.25 -23.37 -4.04
CA ALA A 82 17.83 -22.91 -2.72
C ALA A 82 19.01 -22.67 -1.77
N GLN A 83 19.97 -23.60 -1.75
CA GLN A 83 21.19 -23.49 -0.96
C GLN A 83 22.00 -22.26 -1.35
N LEU A 84 22.24 -22.04 -2.65
CA LEU A 84 22.97 -20.87 -3.15
C LEU A 84 22.23 -19.56 -2.85
N ALA A 85 20.90 -19.55 -2.95
CA ALA A 85 20.07 -18.38 -2.64
C ALA A 85 20.06 -18.00 -1.15
N LEU A 86 20.43 -18.96 -0.30
CA LEU A 86 20.64 -18.80 1.14
C LEU A 86 22.12 -18.70 1.52
N ASP A 87 23.05 -18.53 0.58
CA ASP A 87 24.44 -18.25 0.92
C ASP A 87 24.54 -16.84 1.56
N ASP A 88 25.42 -16.69 2.55
CA ASP A 88 25.67 -15.41 3.20
C ASP A 88 26.45 -14.44 2.29
N GLU A 89 27.24 -14.97 1.37
CA GLU A 89 27.98 -14.19 0.39
C GLU A 89 27.07 -13.79 -0.78
N ILE A 90 26.85 -12.48 -0.95
CA ILE A 90 26.02 -11.98 -2.06
C ILE A 90 26.59 -12.32 -3.43
N ALA A 91 27.92 -12.46 -3.55
CA ALA A 91 28.52 -12.88 -4.82
C ALA A 91 28.03 -14.27 -5.26
N VAL A 92 27.67 -15.15 -4.31
CA VAL A 92 27.13 -16.48 -4.55
C VAL A 92 25.61 -16.44 -4.68
N ALA A 93 24.92 -15.76 -3.76
CA ALA A 93 23.45 -15.73 -3.77
C ALA A 93 22.86 -14.85 -4.87
N GLY A 94 23.57 -13.80 -5.28
CA GLY A 94 23.09 -12.74 -6.18
C GLY A 94 22.59 -13.26 -7.54
N PRO A 95 23.39 -14.04 -8.29
CA PRO A 95 22.97 -14.55 -9.60
C PRO A 95 21.69 -15.38 -9.53
N VAL A 96 21.59 -16.30 -8.58
CA VAL A 96 20.39 -17.15 -8.43
C VAL A 96 19.18 -16.35 -7.95
N LEU A 97 19.35 -15.43 -7.00
CA LEU A 97 18.26 -14.58 -6.50
C LEU A 97 17.71 -13.67 -7.58
N ARG A 98 18.54 -13.16 -8.50
CA ARG A 98 18.13 -12.22 -9.55
C ARG A 98 17.58 -12.92 -10.79
N ASP A 99 18.24 -13.98 -11.24
CA ASP A 99 18.06 -14.49 -12.61
C ASP A 99 17.40 -15.89 -12.65
N SER A 100 17.48 -16.70 -11.58
CA SER A 100 16.92 -18.06 -11.60
C SER A 100 15.39 -18.08 -11.56
N GLU A 101 14.76 -18.78 -12.51
CA GLU A 101 13.31 -19.04 -12.53
C GLU A 101 12.89 -20.24 -11.66
N ARG A 102 13.86 -20.99 -11.12
CA ARG A 102 13.63 -22.18 -10.29
C ARG A 102 13.29 -21.89 -8.83
N LEU A 103 13.53 -20.64 -8.37
CA LEU A 103 13.17 -20.20 -7.02
C LEU A 103 11.68 -19.94 -6.92
N ASP A 104 11.03 -20.61 -5.97
CA ASP A 104 9.63 -20.36 -5.64
C ASP A 104 9.48 -19.10 -4.77
N GLU A 105 8.24 -18.59 -4.69
CA GLU A 105 7.96 -17.37 -3.93
C GLU A 105 8.26 -17.53 -2.44
N LYS A 106 8.10 -18.74 -1.88
CA LYS A 106 8.37 -19.01 -0.46
C LYS A 106 9.85 -18.87 -0.14
N MET A 107 10.72 -19.41 -1.00
CA MET A 107 12.17 -19.31 -0.85
C MET A 107 12.64 -17.87 -1.01
N LEU A 108 12.07 -17.11 -1.94
CA LEU A 108 12.37 -15.67 -2.08
C LEU A 108 11.97 -14.88 -0.82
N VAL A 109 10.80 -15.17 -0.24
CA VAL A 109 10.37 -14.56 1.03
C VAL A 109 11.31 -14.92 2.17
N GLU A 110 11.72 -16.18 2.29
CA GLU A 110 12.63 -16.64 3.34
C GLU A 110 14.01 -15.97 3.21
N SER A 111 14.59 -15.91 2.01
CA SER A 111 15.85 -15.19 1.78
C SER A 111 15.70 -13.70 2.10
N ALA A 112 14.61 -13.06 1.66
CA ALA A 112 14.32 -11.66 1.97
C ALA A 112 14.06 -11.39 3.47
N MET A 113 13.64 -12.39 4.26
CA MET A 113 13.46 -12.26 5.71
C MET A 113 14.74 -12.51 6.51
N THR A 114 15.64 -13.34 6.01
CA THR A 114 16.81 -13.81 6.76
C THR A 114 18.12 -13.11 6.36
N LYS A 115 18.28 -12.71 5.09
CA LYS A 115 19.56 -12.23 4.52
C LYS A 115 19.75 -10.71 4.53
N GLY A 116 20.90 -10.20 4.09
CA GLY A 116 21.27 -8.78 4.13
C GLY A 116 20.63 -7.92 3.04
N GLN A 117 20.82 -6.59 3.11
CA GLN A 117 20.25 -5.62 2.14
C GLN A 117 20.68 -5.91 0.70
N SER A 118 21.91 -6.39 0.51
CA SER A 118 22.45 -6.78 -0.80
C SER A 118 21.65 -7.93 -1.44
N HIS A 119 21.18 -8.89 -0.64
CA HIS A 119 20.31 -9.98 -1.10
C HIS A 119 18.92 -9.46 -1.45
N LEU A 120 18.37 -8.58 -0.61
CA LEU A 120 17.08 -7.93 -0.90
C LEU A 120 17.14 -7.14 -2.22
N LEU A 121 18.25 -6.46 -2.50
CA LEU A 121 18.46 -5.75 -3.76
C LEU A 121 18.51 -6.71 -4.95
N ALA A 122 19.19 -7.85 -4.83
CA ALA A 122 19.21 -8.86 -5.88
C ALA A 122 17.80 -9.40 -6.19
N ILE A 123 17.00 -9.64 -5.15
CA ILE A 123 15.58 -10.04 -5.30
C ILE A 123 14.76 -8.90 -5.95
N ALA A 124 14.99 -7.65 -5.57
CA ALA A 124 14.31 -6.47 -6.13
C ALA A 124 14.58 -6.26 -7.64
N GLN A 125 15.71 -6.77 -8.13
CA GLN A 125 16.14 -6.70 -9.53
C GLN A 125 15.58 -7.83 -10.41
N ARG A 126 14.86 -8.81 -9.84
CA ARG A 126 14.20 -9.87 -10.62
C ARG A 126 13.22 -9.29 -11.63
N LYS A 127 13.04 -9.96 -12.77
CA LYS A 127 12.07 -9.53 -13.79
C LYS A 127 10.62 -9.45 -13.29
N ILE A 128 10.21 -10.37 -12.41
CA ILE A 128 8.87 -10.45 -11.83
C ILE A 128 8.99 -10.72 -10.34
N ILE A 129 8.24 -9.98 -9.54
CA ILE A 129 8.20 -10.14 -8.08
C ILE A 129 6.74 -10.24 -7.64
N GLY A 130 6.42 -11.28 -6.89
CA GLY A 130 5.10 -11.49 -6.31
C GLY A 130 4.81 -10.56 -5.13
N GLU A 131 3.53 -10.36 -4.81
CA GLU A 131 3.10 -9.41 -3.77
C GLU A 131 3.70 -9.73 -2.39
N ALA A 132 3.84 -11.01 -2.05
CA ALA A 132 4.36 -11.42 -0.74
C ALA A 132 5.83 -11.03 -0.59
N VAL A 133 6.63 -11.21 -1.64
CA VAL A 133 8.04 -10.82 -1.67
C VAL A 133 8.17 -9.30 -1.66
N THR A 134 7.41 -8.60 -2.49
CA THR A 134 7.39 -7.14 -2.54
C THR A 134 7.09 -6.54 -1.17
N ASP A 135 6.11 -7.06 -0.43
CA ASP A 135 5.77 -6.55 0.91
C ASP A 135 6.93 -6.68 1.91
N VAL A 136 7.71 -7.76 1.82
CA VAL A 136 8.91 -7.95 2.65
C VAL A 136 10.00 -6.96 2.25
N LEU A 137 10.27 -6.84 0.95
CA LEU A 137 11.27 -5.90 0.41
C LEU A 137 10.95 -4.46 0.79
N VAL A 138 9.70 -4.04 0.64
CA VAL A 138 9.27 -2.67 0.98
C VAL A 138 9.35 -2.42 2.48
N LYS A 139 9.05 -3.41 3.32
CA LYS A 139 9.08 -3.25 4.78
C LYS A 139 10.52 -3.18 5.32
N ARG A 140 11.39 -4.09 4.89
CA ARG A 140 12.74 -4.30 5.44
C ARG A 140 13.85 -3.62 4.64
N GLY A 141 13.64 -3.43 3.35
CA GLY A 141 14.63 -2.87 2.43
C GLY A 141 15.04 -1.45 2.80
N ASP A 142 16.30 -1.13 2.56
CA ASP A 142 16.79 0.24 2.58
C ASP A 142 16.29 1.04 1.35
N GLN A 143 16.81 2.26 1.21
CA GLN A 143 16.40 3.15 0.14
C GLN A 143 16.70 2.57 -1.26
N GLU A 144 17.81 1.87 -1.42
CA GLU A 144 18.22 1.32 -2.71
C GLU A 144 17.29 0.18 -3.13
N VAL A 145 16.99 -0.73 -2.20
CA VAL A 145 16.04 -1.83 -2.42
C VAL A 145 14.67 -1.29 -2.80
N VAL A 146 14.15 -0.33 -2.02
CA VAL A 146 12.81 0.23 -2.24
C VAL A 146 12.73 0.98 -3.57
N THR A 147 13.77 1.72 -3.94
CA THR A 147 13.85 2.40 -5.24
C THR A 147 13.92 1.39 -6.39
N SER A 148 14.67 0.29 -6.22
CA SER A 148 14.74 -0.79 -7.20
C SER A 148 13.38 -1.45 -7.40
N VAL A 149 12.64 -1.74 -6.31
CA VAL A 149 11.28 -2.27 -6.34
C VAL A 149 10.30 -1.31 -7.04
N ALA A 150 10.39 0.01 -6.77
CA ALA A 150 9.54 1.00 -7.42
C ALA A 150 9.74 1.03 -8.95
N LYS A 151 11.00 0.99 -9.39
CA LYS A 151 11.39 1.00 -10.82
C LYS A 151 11.02 -0.29 -11.55
N ASN A 152 10.84 -1.39 -10.83
CA ASN A 152 10.56 -2.69 -11.40
C ASN A 152 9.09 -2.85 -11.81
N GLU A 153 8.76 -2.58 -13.07
CA GLU A 153 7.39 -2.72 -13.63
C GLU A 153 6.79 -4.13 -13.45
N GLY A 154 7.62 -5.17 -13.29
CA GLY A 154 7.18 -6.54 -13.03
C GLY A 154 6.90 -6.86 -11.56
N ALA A 155 7.23 -5.95 -10.63
CA ALA A 155 6.90 -6.10 -9.22
C ALA A 155 5.42 -5.85 -8.97
N ARG A 156 4.73 -6.82 -8.37
CA ARG A 156 3.33 -6.69 -7.94
C ARG A 156 3.29 -6.20 -6.51
N PHE A 157 2.38 -5.27 -6.23
CA PHE A 157 2.20 -4.72 -4.90
C PHE A 157 0.84 -5.10 -4.32
N SER A 158 0.83 -5.51 -3.06
CA SER A 158 -0.40 -5.53 -2.29
C SER A 158 -0.87 -4.10 -2.01
N GLY A 159 -2.14 -3.93 -1.65
CA GLY A 159 -2.65 -2.63 -1.20
C GLY A 159 -1.89 -2.07 0.01
N SER A 160 -1.46 -2.94 0.93
CA SER A 160 -0.60 -2.57 2.07
C SER A 160 0.81 -2.18 1.65
N GLY A 161 1.40 -2.88 0.68
CA GLY A 161 2.71 -2.60 0.12
C GLY A 161 2.76 -1.20 -0.51
N LEU A 162 1.77 -0.86 -1.34
CA LEU A 162 1.63 0.47 -1.94
C LEU A 162 1.50 1.59 -0.90
N LEU A 163 0.69 1.39 0.13
CA LEU A 163 0.57 2.37 1.23
C LEU A 163 1.87 2.51 2.02
N HIS A 164 2.66 1.46 2.13
CA HIS A 164 3.99 1.52 2.73
C HIS A 164 4.96 2.29 1.85
N MET A 165 4.95 2.05 0.54
CA MET A 165 5.75 2.80 -0.44
C MET A 165 5.46 4.29 -0.40
N VAL A 166 4.17 4.69 -0.40
CA VAL A 166 3.79 6.11 -0.32
C VAL A 166 4.30 6.76 0.97
N ARG A 167 4.26 6.05 2.10
CA ARG A 167 4.83 6.56 3.35
C ARG A 167 6.35 6.71 3.30
N ARG A 168 7.06 5.77 2.67
CA ARG A 168 8.52 5.86 2.48
C ARG A 168 8.90 6.96 1.49
N ALA A 169 8.04 7.25 0.52
CA ALA A 169 8.23 8.33 -0.45
C ALA A 169 8.05 9.73 0.17
N GLU A 170 7.56 9.84 1.41
CA GLU A 170 7.48 11.11 2.12
C GLU A 170 8.89 11.66 2.38
N GLY A 171 9.24 12.73 1.68
CA GLY A 171 10.59 13.33 1.75
C GLY A 171 11.61 12.72 0.79
N ASP A 172 11.23 11.70 0.00
CA ASP A 172 12.07 11.13 -1.06
C ASP A 172 11.45 11.39 -2.44
N SER A 173 11.94 12.44 -3.09
CA SER A 173 11.46 12.86 -4.40
C SER A 173 11.71 11.81 -5.49
N ILE A 174 12.82 11.05 -5.40
CA ILE A 174 13.18 10.04 -6.41
C ILE A 174 12.19 8.88 -6.32
N LEU A 175 11.96 8.37 -5.12
CA LEU A 175 11.03 7.28 -4.88
C LEU A 175 9.60 7.68 -5.26
N ALA A 176 9.18 8.90 -4.90
CA ALA A 176 7.86 9.41 -5.24
C ALA A 176 7.65 9.51 -6.75
N GLU A 177 8.66 9.97 -7.49
CA GLU A 177 8.63 10.02 -8.95
C GLU A 177 8.52 8.62 -9.55
N GLN A 178 9.41 7.69 -9.17
CA GLN A 178 9.39 6.32 -9.69
C GLN A 178 8.05 5.62 -9.41
N LEU A 179 7.51 5.76 -8.20
CA LEU A 179 6.23 5.18 -7.84
C LEU A 179 5.07 5.82 -8.62
N GLY A 180 5.12 7.13 -8.90
CA GLY A 180 4.06 7.83 -9.63
C GLY A 180 4.01 7.49 -11.12
N LEU A 181 5.16 7.17 -11.73
CA LEU A 181 5.25 6.78 -13.14
C LEU A 181 4.60 5.43 -13.44
N ARG A 182 4.52 4.56 -12.43
CA ARG A 182 3.94 3.22 -12.55
C ARG A 182 2.47 3.25 -12.97
N LYS A 183 2.12 2.46 -13.98
CA LYS A 183 0.76 2.45 -14.56
C LYS A 183 -0.25 1.67 -13.72
N ASP A 184 0.21 0.72 -12.93
CA ASP A 184 -0.59 -0.20 -12.10
C ASP A 184 -1.02 0.41 -10.76
N VAL A 185 -0.54 1.61 -10.40
CA VAL A 185 -0.90 2.28 -9.14
C VAL A 185 -2.36 2.71 -9.15
N PRO A 186 -3.19 2.25 -8.18
CA PRO A 186 -4.56 2.66 -8.06
C PRO A 186 -4.69 4.16 -7.84
N ARG A 187 -5.75 4.73 -8.42
CA ARG A 187 -6.02 6.17 -8.39
C ARG A 187 -5.95 6.81 -7.00
N HIS A 188 -6.54 6.17 -5.99
CA HIS A 188 -6.57 6.70 -4.63
C HIS A 188 -5.18 6.73 -3.97
N ILE A 189 -4.30 5.78 -4.32
CA ILE A 189 -2.90 5.78 -3.87
C ILE A 189 -2.12 6.87 -4.59
N PHE A 190 -2.34 7.03 -5.91
CA PHE A 190 -1.72 8.10 -6.68
C PHE A 190 -2.10 9.50 -6.16
N GLN A 191 -3.35 9.70 -5.75
CA GLN A 191 -3.80 10.93 -5.08
C GLN A 191 -3.05 11.19 -3.76
N GLN A 192 -2.85 10.15 -2.94
CA GLN A 192 -2.10 10.28 -1.69
C GLN A 192 -0.61 10.55 -1.93
N LEU A 193 -0.05 10.01 -3.01
CA LEU A 193 1.32 10.29 -3.42
C LEU A 193 1.47 11.76 -3.82
N ILE A 194 0.57 12.28 -4.67
CA ILE A 194 0.58 13.68 -5.11
C ILE A 194 0.37 14.65 -3.95
N SER A 195 -0.51 14.34 -2.98
CA SER A 195 -0.75 15.22 -1.85
C SER A 195 0.44 15.33 -0.88
N LYS A 196 1.37 14.37 -0.93
CA LYS A 196 2.56 14.30 -0.08
C LYS A 196 3.87 14.59 -0.82
N ALA A 197 3.82 14.61 -2.15
CA ALA A 197 4.97 14.87 -3.01
C ALA A 197 5.39 16.34 -2.96
N SER A 198 6.66 16.59 -3.25
CA SER A 198 7.17 17.95 -3.49
C SER A 198 6.55 18.54 -4.76
N GLU A 199 6.52 19.87 -4.85
CA GLU A 199 5.99 20.58 -6.03
C GLU A 199 6.72 20.19 -7.33
N ASP A 200 8.02 19.90 -7.26
CA ASP A 200 8.79 19.46 -8.42
C ASP A 200 8.35 18.08 -8.92
N VAL A 201 8.14 17.12 -8.01
CA VAL A 201 7.64 15.79 -8.34
C VAL A 201 6.21 15.89 -8.89
N ARG A 202 5.37 16.73 -8.29
CA ARG A 202 4.01 16.98 -8.77
C ARG A 202 3.99 17.46 -10.22
N ARG A 203 4.83 18.46 -10.56
CA ARG A 203 4.93 18.97 -11.94
C ARG A 203 5.40 17.90 -12.93
N ARG A 204 6.37 17.06 -12.54
CA ARG A 204 6.84 15.95 -13.38
C ARG A 204 5.74 14.90 -13.59
N LEU A 205 5.03 14.54 -12.54
CA LEU A 205 3.92 13.57 -12.65
C LEU A 205 2.74 14.14 -13.45
N GLU A 206 2.52 15.46 -13.41
CA GLU A 206 1.55 16.16 -14.25
C GLU A 206 1.90 16.10 -15.74
N SER A 207 3.18 16.23 -16.11
CA SER A 207 3.61 16.11 -17.51
C SER A 207 3.57 14.67 -18.02
N GLU A 208 3.93 13.69 -17.18
CA GLU A 208 4.06 12.29 -17.60
C GLU A 208 2.73 11.53 -17.57
N ARG A 209 1.80 11.88 -16.67
CA ARG A 209 0.48 11.23 -16.55
C ARG A 209 -0.67 12.26 -16.52
N PRO A 210 -0.84 13.05 -17.59
CA PRO A 210 -1.87 14.10 -17.64
C PRO A 210 -3.29 13.55 -17.48
N GLU A 211 -3.56 12.33 -17.96
CA GLU A 211 -4.88 11.68 -17.85
C GLU A 211 -5.28 11.41 -16.39
N MET A 212 -4.35 10.90 -15.57
CA MET A 212 -4.59 10.65 -14.15
C MET A 212 -4.77 11.96 -13.38
N MET A 213 -4.00 13.00 -13.72
CA MET A 213 -4.14 14.32 -13.11
C MET A 213 -5.42 15.04 -13.52
N ALA A 214 -5.83 14.95 -14.79
CA ALA A 214 -7.11 15.45 -15.28
C ALA A 214 -8.28 14.74 -14.59
N GLN A 215 -8.17 13.42 -14.36
CA GLN A 215 -9.17 12.67 -13.60
C GLN A 215 -9.19 13.09 -12.13
N ILE A 216 -8.02 13.29 -11.48
CA ILE A 216 -7.96 13.85 -10.12
C ILE A 216 -8.69 15.19 -10.07
N GLN A 217 -8.35 16.12 -10.96
CA GLN A 217 -8.97 17.45 -11.03
C GLN A 217 -10.47 17.39 -11.36
N SER A 218 -10.91 16.51 -12.26
CA SER A 218 -12.32 16.36 -12.64
C SER A 218 -13.16 15.60 -11.60
N SER A 219 -12.54 14.81 -10.71
CA SER A 219 -13.25 14.23 -9.57
C SER A 219 -13.10 15.04 -8.29
N VAL A 220 -12.33 16.14 -8.28
CA VAL A 220 -12.56 17.20 -7.28
C VAL A 220 -13.97 17.77 -7.45
N SER A 221 -14.56 17.74 -8.66
CA SER A 221 -15.96 18.13 -8.91
C SER A 221 -17.01 17.03 -8.71
N ASP A 222 -16.75 15.74 -9.04
CA ASP A 222 -17.84 14.74 -9.10
C ASP A 222 -17.68 13.44 -8.27
N VAL A 223 -16.53 13.17 -7.62
CA VAL A 223 -16.37 11.95 -6.78
C VAL A 223 -15.52 12.20 -5.54
N THR A 224 -15.88 13.22 -4.75
CA THR A 224 -15.30 13.49 -3.42
C THR A 224 -16.12 12.90 -2.26
N GLY A 225 -17.14 12.07 -2.55
CA GLY A 225 -18.05 11.51 -1.54
C GLY A 225 -17.76 10.08 -1.06
N ASP A 226 -17.38 9.16 -1.97
CA ASP A 226 -17.47 7.73 -1.61
C ASP A 226 -16.18 7.11 -1.07
N LEU A 227 -15.00 7.60 -1.48
CA LEU A 227 -13.70 7.14 -0.95
C LEU A 227 -13.23 7.93 0.29
N GLN A 228 -13.65 9.19 0.43
CA GLN A 228 -13.43 9.99 1.65
C GLN A 228 -14.19 9.41 2.87
N SER A 229 -15.28 8.68 2.62
CA SER A 229 -16.16 8.13 3.67
C SER A 229 -15.55 6.97 4.48
N LYS A 230 -14.57 6.24 3.91
CA LYS A 230 -13.94 5.09 4.59
C LYS A 230 -12.54 5.39 5.14
N PHE A 231 -11.79 6.31 4.53
CA PHE A 231 -10.45 6.69 4.97
C PHE A 231 -10.22 8.20 4.77
N GLY A 232 -10.66 9.01 5.74
CA GLY A 232 -10.24 10.42 5.91
C GLY A 232 -8.76 10.55 6.30
N PRO A 233 -8.21 11.79 6.33
CA PRO A 233 -6.78 12.08 6.19
C PRO A 233 -5.93 11.36 7.24
N SER A 234 -4.83 10.77 6.78
CA SER A 234 -3.92 9.86 7.48
C SER A 234 -3.14 10.44 8.67
N SER A 235 -3.71 11.36 9.44
CA SER A 235 -3.13 11.86 10.69
C SER A 235 -3.50 10.95 11.86
N ARG A 236 -2.53 10.63 12.71
CA ARG A 236 -2.75 9.95 14.00
C ARG A 236 -3.80 10.70 14.85
N SER A 237 -3.89 12.02 14.69
CA SER A 237 -4.90 12.89 15.32
C SER A 237 -6.32 12.48 14.93
N TYR A 238 -6.59 12.31 13.64
CA TYR A 238 -7.92 11.98 13.12
C TYR A 238 -8.43 10.63 13.66
N PHE A 239 -7.57 9.61 13.74
CA PHE A 239 -7.95 8.30 14.30
C PHE A 239 -8.27 8.36 15.79
N VAL A 240 -7.52 9.17 16.55
CA VAL A 240 -7.77 9.39 17.98
C VAL A 240 -9.08 10.15 18.17
N ALA A 241 -9.28 11.24 17.42
CA ALA A 241 -10.51 12.03 17.41
C ALA A 241 -11.73 11.17 17.04
N LYS A 242 -11.62 10.36 15.98
CA LYS A 242 -12.69 9.43 15.55
C LYS A 242 -13.08 8.46 16.64
N ARG A 243 -12.11 7.87 17.36
CA ARG A 243 -12.40 6.96 18.48
C ARG A 243 -13.09 7.69 19.63
N VAL A 244 -12.56 8.84 20.06
CA VAL A 244 -13.10 9.62 21.17
C VAL A 244 -14.55 10.04 20.89
N VAL A 245 -14.79 10.65 19.74
CA VAL A 245 -16.12 11.17 19.36
C VAL A 245 -17.11 10.05 19.10
N THR A 246 -16.69 8.93 18.47
CA THR A 246 -17.58 7.77 18.27
C THR A 246 -17.98 7.13 19.60
N THR A 247 -17.04 7.02 20.54
CA THR A 247 -17.36 6.51 21.89
C THR A 247 -18.32 7.43 22.62
N GLN A 248 -18.10 8.75 22.54
CA GLN A 248 -18.98 9.74 23.14
C GLN A 248 -20.39 9.72 22.52
N TYR A 249 -20.50 9.54 21.21
CA TYR A 249 -21.79 9.39 20.51
C TYR A 249 -22.54 8.12 20.96
N ARG A 250 -21.85 6.98 21.06
CA ARG A 250 -22.44 5.72 21.55
C ARG A 250 -22.93 5.81 22.99
N GLN A 251 -22.29 6.64 23.80
CA GLN A 251 -22.69 6.90 25.19
C GLN A 251 -23.82 7.94 25.31
N GLY A 252 -24.30 8.52 24.20
CA GLY A 252 -25.32 9.57 24.20
C GLY A 252 -24.81 10.94 24.68
N ASN A 253 -23.51 11.09 24.87
CA ASN A 253 -22.88 12.29 25.43
C ASN A 253 -22.44 13.30 24.35
N LEU A 254 -22.72 13.03 23.07
CA LEU A 254 -22.43 13.96 21.98
C LEU A 254 -23.61 14.91 21.79
N ASN A 255 -23.41 16.18 22.15
CA ASN A 255 -24.44 17.23 22.12
C ASN A 255 -23.84 18.59 21.69
N GLN A 256 -24.68 19.63 21.65
CA GLN A 256 -24.26 20.99 21.30
C GLN A 256 -23.08 21.48 22.15
N ASP A 257 -23.10 21.25 23.47
CA ASP A 257 -22.05 21.72 24.38
C ASP A 257 -20.70 21.07 24.07
N SER A 258 -20.71 19.78 23.73
CA SER A 258 -19.52 19.05 23.31
C SER A 258 -18.94 19.62 22.02
N ILE A 259 -19.79 19.88 21.02
CA ILE A 259 -19.37 20.49 19.74
C ILE A 259 -18.83 21.91 19.96
N SER A 260 -19.48 22.72 20.80
CA SER A 260 -19.05 24.06 21.15
C SER A 260 -17.68 24.05 21.84
N ASN A 261 -17.46 23.11 22.76
CA ASN A 261 -16.17 22.94 23.43
C ASN A 261 -15.05 22.53 22.46
N TYR A 262 -15.33 21.60 21.53
CA TYR A 262 -14.36 21.25 20.49
C TYR A 262 -14.05 22.44 19.58
N ALA A 263 -15.07 23.22 19.23
CA ALA A 263 -14.89 24.39 18.37
C ALA A 263 -14.01 25.46 19.03
N ARG A 264 -14.25 25.77 20.31
CA ARG A 264 -13.45 26.73 21.08
C ARG A 264 -12.01 26.28 21.33
N GLN A 265 -11.76 24.97 21.32
CA GLN A 265 -10.41 24.39 21.46
C GLN A 265 -9.69 24.19 20.13
N HIS A 266 -10.25 24.69 19.01
CA HIS A 266 -9.71 24.53 17.66
C HIS A 266 -9.51 23.05 17.24
N ARG A 267 -10.34 22.15 17.77
CA ARG A 267 -10.31 20.72 17.46
C ARG A 267 -11.17 20.41 16.24
N LEU A 268 -10.60 20.68 15.05
CA LEU A 268 -11.28 20.53 13.77
C LEU A 268 -11.78 19.10 13.50
N ASP A 269 -10.92 18.10 13.71
CA ASP A 269 -11.23 16.69 13.46
C ASP A 269 -12.46 16.25 14.28
N GLU A 270 -12.49 16.58 15.57
CA GLU A 270 -13.59 16.23 16.48
C GLU A 270 -14.89 16.93 16.12
N VAL A 271 -14.84 18.20 15.69
CA VAL A 271 -16.02 18.94 15.23
C VAL A 271 -16.59 18.31 13.96
N GLN A 272 -15.74 18.04 12.97
CA GLN A 272 -16.17 17.47 11.69
C GLN A 272 -16.83 16.08 11.87
N ILE A 273 -16.19 15.22 12.68
CA ILE A 273 -16.71 13.89 13.00
C ILE A 273 -18.00 14.00 13.82
N GLY A 274 -18.05 14.92 14.78
CA GLY A 274 -19.22 15.12 15.63
C GLY A 274 -20.44 15.60 14.84
N LEU A 275 -20.26 16.61 13.99
CA LEU A 275 -21.31 17.12 13.10
C LEU A 275 -21.76 16.05 12.11
N SER A 276 -20.84 15.24 11.57
CA SER A 276 -21.17 14.13 10.67
C SER A 276 -22.08 13.10 11.36
N LEU A 277 -21.77 12.72 12.59
CA LEU A 277 -22.58 11.78 13.36
C LEU A 277 -23.96 12.34 13.72
N LEU A 278 -24.02 13.62 14.16
CA LEU A 278 -25.28 14.27 14.56
C LEU A 278 -26.23 14.55 13.38
N SER A 279 -25.67 14.88 12.21
CA SER A 279 -26.44 15.21 11.00
C SER A 279 -26.66 14.03 10.07
N ALA A 280 -26.03 12.89 10.34
CA ALA A 280 -25.94 11.74 9.45
C ALA A 280 -25.41 12.07 8.03
N LEU A 281 -24.67 13.18 7.91
CA LEU A 281 -24.00 13.58 6.68
C LEU A 281 -22.55 13.07 6.66
N PRO A 282 -22.01 12.71 5.48
CA PRO A 282 -20.60 12.38 5.34
C PRO A 282 -19.66 13.50 5.80
N VAL A 283 -18.49 13.13 6.36
CA VAL A 283 -17.50 14.10 6.90
C VAL A 283 -17.02 15.08 5.84
N ASP A 284 -16.90 14.67 4.58
CA ASP A 284 -16.51 15.52 3.46
C ASP A 284 -17.52 16.64 3.16
N VAL A 285 -18.82 16.37 3.36
CA VAL A 285 -19.86 17.41 3.22
C VAL A 285 -19.74 18.43 4.34
N ILE A 286 -19.46 17.96 5.55
CA ILE A 286 -19.25 18.83 6.72
C ILE A 286 -17.98 19.68 6.54
N GLU A 287 -16.88 19.07 6.11
CA GLU A 287 -15.62 19.75 5.83
C GLU A 287 -15.81 20.86 4.80
N ARG A 288 -16.48 20.55 3.68
CA ARG A 288 -16.83 21.56 2.66
C ARG A 288 -17.72 22.65 3.23
N ALA A 289 -18.77 22.30 3.97
CA ALA A 289 -19.67 23.29 4.58
C ALA A 289 -18.94 24.23 5.56
N MET A 290 -17.92 23.75 6.25
CA MET A 290 -17.09 24.57 7.15
C MET A 290 -16.09 25.46 6.40
N MET A 291 -15.51 24.98 5.30
CA MET A 291 -14.48 25.68 4.54
C MET A 291 -15.04 26.56 3.40
N ASP A 292 -16.33 26.43 3.10
CA ASP A 292 -16.99 27.21 2.05
C ASP A 292 -17.00 28.70 2.40
N ARG A 293 -16.71 29.54 1.41
CA ARG A 293 -16.89 31.00 1.52
C ARG A 293 -18.37 31.34 1.71
N ASN A 294 -19.27 30.56 1.12
CA ASN A 294 -20.69 30.68 1.35
C ASN A 294 -21.11 29.85 2.58
N ARG A 295 -21.28 30.55 3.72
CA ARG A 295 -21.55 29.95 5.03
C ARG A 295 -22.98 29.46 5.22
N GLU A 296 -23.84 29.62 4.22
CA GLU A 296 -25.26 29.26 4.29
C GLU A 296 -25.50 27.79 4.66
N ILE A 297 -24.72 26.86 4.11
CA ILE A 297 -24.87 25.42 4.38
C ILE A 297 -24.57 25.12 5.86
N LEU A 298 -23.52 25.73 6.42
CA LEU A 298 -23.18 25.59 7.84
C LEU A 298 -24.26 26.18 8.75
N LEU A 299 -24.83 27.34 8.39
CA LEU A 299 -25.94 27.95 9.13
C LEU A 299 -27.18 27.06 9.12
N VAL A 300 -27.52 26.49 7.96
CA VAL A 300 -28.65 25.57 7.81
C VAL A 300 -28.43 24.29 8.62
N LEU A 301 -27.22 23.74 8.59
CA LEU A 301 -26.83 22.56 9.37
C LEU A 301 -26.98 22.81 10.87
N CYS A 302 -26.40 23.91 11.38
CA CYS A 302 -26.49 24.27 12.79
C CYS A 302 -27.94 24.48 13.21
N LYS A 303 -28.76 25.12 12.36
CA LYS A 303 -30.19 25.33 12.64
C LYS A 303 -30.99 24.03 12.64
N ALA A 304 -30.68 23.08 11.75
CA ALA A 304 -31.35 21.79 11.70
C ALA A 304 -31.06 20.91 12.93
N LEU A 305 -29.82 21.03 13.44
CA LEU A 305 -29.34 20.40 14.68
C LEU A 305 -29.78 21.13 15.96
N ASP A 306 -30.54 22.22 15.82
CA ASP A 306 -31.03 23.06 16.92
C ASP A 306 -29.92 23.71 17.76
N PHE A 307 -28.82 24.10 17.12
CA PHE A 307 -27.71 24.76 17.80
C PHE A 307 -27.98 26.24 18.09
N SER A 308 -27.44 26.75 19.19
CA SER A 308 -27.44 28.18 19.49
C SER A 308 -26.58 29.00 18.53
N TRP A 309 -26.83 30.31 18.48
CA TRP A 309 -25.98 31.24 17.74
C TRP A 309 -24.53 31.23 18.25
N ASP A 310 -24.29 31.15 19.57
CA ASP A 310 -22.93 31.10 20.14
C ASP A 310 -22.12 29.90 19.66
N THR A 311 -22.77 28.74 19.54
CA THR A 311 -22.14 27.52 19.01
C THR A 311 -21.87 27.67 17.51
N THR A 312 -22.85 28.22 16.79
CA THR A 312 -22.74 28.48 15.34
C THR A 312 -21.60 29.46 15.05
N MET A 313 -21.50 30.54 15.81
CA MET A 313 -20.40 31.51 15.75
C MET A 313 -19.04 30.84 15.98
N SER A 314 -18.93 29.98 16.99
CA SER A 314 -17.69 29.23 17.26
C SER A 314 -17.28 28.36 16.06
N LEU A 315 -18.24 27.73 15.39
CA LEU A 315 -18.01 26.94 14.18
C LEU A 315 -17.64 27.81 12.96
N LEU A 316 -18.25 28.99 12.81
CA LEU A 316 -17.91 29.94 11.74
C LEU A 316 -16.46 30.41 11.88
N PHE A 317 -16.03 30.78 13.10
CA PHE A 317 -14.65 31.18 13.36
C PHE A 317 -13.68 30.03 13.11
N LEU A 318 -14.05 28.80 13.48
CA LEU A 318 -13.24 27.62 13.24
C LEU A 318 -13.04 27.32 11.73
N GLY A 319 -14.04 27.57 10.89
CA GLY A 319 -13.96 27.38 9.44
C GLY A 319 -13.36 28.55 8.67
N ALA A 320 -13.23 29.73 9.29
CA ALA A 320 -12.72 30.92 8.64
C ALA A 320 -11.19 30.88 8.49
N LYS A 321 -10.68 31.44 7.38
CA LYS A 321 -9.23 31.61 7.16
C LYS A 321 -8.64 32.45 8.31
N ASP A 322 -7.58 31.93 8.92
CA ASP A 322 -6.89 32.52 10.08
C ASP A 322 -7.79 32.73 11.32
N HIS A 323 -8.97 32.10 11.37
CA HIS A 323 -9.99 32.31 12.39
C HIS A 323 -10.49 33.77 12.49
N LEU A 324 -10.47 34.49 11.37
CA LEU A 324 -10.87 35.90 11.31
C LEU A 324 -12.15 36.09 10.51
N ILE A 325 -13.12 36.78 11.11
CA ILE A 325 -14.39 37.17 10.48
C ILE A 325 -14.58 38.66 10.72
N THR A 326 -14.92 39.40 9.68
CA THR A 326 -15.20 40.84 9.84
C THR A 326 -16.49 41.05 10.62
N ALA A 327 -16.57 42.13 11.41
CA ALA A 327 -17.77 42.42 12.20
C ALA A 327 -19.05 42.53 11.36
N ARG A 328 -18.93 43.06 10.13
CA ARG A 328 -20.03 43.15 9.16
C ARG A 328 -20.50 41.76 8.70
N GLU A 329 -19.56 40.91 8.31
CA GLU A 329 -19.85 39.53 7.87
C GLU A 329 -20.44 38.69 9.02
N LEU A 330 -19.97 38.86 10.25
CA LEU A 330 -20.53 38.18 11.41
C LEU A 330 -21.99 38.60 11.65
N HIS A 331 -22.29 39.90 11.58
CA HIS A 331 -23.66 40.41 11.74
C HIS A 331 -24.59 39.95 10.60
N ASP A 332 -24.09 39.88 9.36
CA ASP A 332 -24.85 39.38 8.23
C ASP A 332 -25.18 37.88 8.41
N ASN A 333 -24.23 37.08 8.89
CA ASN A 333 -24.44 35.67 9.22
C ASN A 333 -25.44 35.49 10.39
N GLU A 334 -25.37 36.33 11.42
CA GLU A 334 -26.31 36.31 12.56
C GLU A 334 -27.75 36.55 12.11
N ARG A 335 -27.93 37.57 11.26
CA ARG A 335 -29.23 37.91 10.69
C ARG A 335 -29.74 36.79 9.78
N ALA A 336 -28.88 36.19 8.97
CA ALA A 336 -29.24 35.05 8.14
C ALA A 336 -29.67 33.84 8.99
N PHE A 337 -28.91 33.51 10.04
CA PHE A 337 -29.23 32.43 10.97
C PHE A 337 -30.56 32.63 11.70
N GLY A 338 -30.85 33.87 12.12
CA GLY A 338 -32.11 34.23 12.78
C GLY A 338 -33.33 34.09 11.86
N ARG A 339 -33.17 34.23 10.54
CA ARG A 339 -34.25 34.08 9.56
C ARG A 339 -34.56 32.62 9.21
N LEU A 340 -33.64 31.70 9.45
CA LEU A 340 -33.84 30.28 9.18
C LEU A 340 -34.85 29.68 10.16
N LYS A 341 -35.80 28.89 9.64
CA LYS A 341 -36.70 28.08 10.48
C LYS A 341 -36.15 26.67 10.62
N ILE A 342 -36.25 26.10 11.82
CA ILE A 342 -35.74 24.74 12.13
C ILE A 342 -36.36 23.71 11.17
N GLU A 343 -37.67 23.80 10.93
CA GLU A 343 -38.40 22.87 10.06
C GLU A 343 -37.91 22.93 8.61
N THR A 344 -37.70 24.13 8.07
CA THR A 344 -37.18 24.30 6.70
C THR A 344 -35.75 23.78 6.60
N SER A 345 -34.91 24.04 7.60
CA SER A 345 -33.52 23.57 7.63
C SER A 345 -33.45 22.04 7.71
N ARG A 346 -34.33 21.39 8.49
CA ARG A 346 -34.42 19.92 8.54
C ARG A 346 -34.89 19.33 7.22
N SER A 347 -35.83 19.97 6.51
CA SER A 347 -36.27 19.54 5.18
C SER A 347 -35.15 19.63 4.14
N VAL A 348 -34.35 20.70 4.17
CA VAL A 348 -33.15 20.83 3.33
C VAL A 348 -32.16 19.72 3.67
N LEU A 349 -31.88 19.48 4.95
CA LEU A 349 -30.96 18.43 5.38
C LEU A 349 -31.42 17.02 4.95
N LYS A 350 -32.72 16.72 5.03
CA LYS A 350 -33.30 15.47 4.52
C LYS A 350 -33.13 15.31 3.01
N PHE A 351 -33.20 16.40 2.24
CA PHE A 351 -32.94 16.38 0.81
C PHE A 351 -31.47 16.04 0.50
N TYR A 352 -30.53 16.58 1.27
CA TYR A 352 -29.12 16.19 1.16
C TYR A 352 -28.89 14.72 1.53
N GLN A 353 -29.61 14.20 2.52
CA GLN A 353 -29.57 12.78 2.90
C GLN A 353 -30.21 11.86 1.85
N SER A 354 -31.30 12.26 1.18
CA SER A 354 -31.99 11.41 0.21
C SER A 354 -31.25 11.28 -1.12
N ARG A 355 -30.60 12.36 -1.58
CA ARG A 355 -29.73 12.34 -2.77
C ARG A 355 -28.56 11.34 -2.64
N LYS A 356 -28.15 11.04 -1.41
CA LYS A 356 -27.16 10.00 -1.09
C LYS A 356 -27.73 8.58 -1.23
N ASN A 357 -28.98 8.34 -0.83
CA ASN A 357 -29.58 7.00 -0.89
C ASN A 357 -29.90 6.55 -2.32
N SER A 358 -30.19 7.47 -3.24
CA SER A 358 -30.46 7.16 -4.65
C SER A 358 -29.19 6.93 -5.49
N ALA A 359 -28.02 7.38 -5.03
CA ALA A 359 -26.73 7.09 -5.67
C ALA A 359 -26.13 5.72 -5.26
N GLY A 360 -26.71 5.05 -4.26
CA GLY A 360 -26.25 3.75 -3.73
C GLY A 360 -27.12 2.54 -4.12
N ALA A 361 -28.12 2.70 -4.99
CA ALA A 361 -28.95 1.60 -5.49
C ALA A 361 -28.68 1.35 -6.98
N ASP A 362 -27.71 0.48 -7.27
CA ASP A 362 -27.43 0.02 -8.63
C ASP A 362 -28.49 -1.03 -9.05
N PRO A 363 -29.14 -0.93 -10.23
CA PRO A 363 -30.20 -1.83 -10.67
C PRO A 363 -29.63 -3.10 -11.29
N ALA A 364 -28.96 -3.92 -10.48
CA ALA A 364 -28.36 -5.18 -10.92
C ALA A 364 -28.68 -6.33 -9.96
N GLN A 365 -29.97 -6.65 -9.79
CA GLN A 365 -30.41 -7.97 -9.33
C GLN A 365 -31.85 -8.23 -9.78
N GLY A 366 -32.02 -9.21 -10.67
CA GLY A 366 -33.29 -9.95 -10.84
C GLY A 366 -34.15 -9.66 -12.08
N ARG A 367 -33.61 -9.80 -13.31
CA ARG A 367 -34.43 -10.28 -14.44
C ARG A 367 -34.14 -11.76 -14.64
N GLN A 368 -34.98 -12.63 -14.08
CA GLN A 368 -35.12 -14.00 -14.56
C GLN A 368 -36.07 -13.96 -15.78
N PRO A 369 -35.74 -14.60 -16.91
CA PRO A 369 -36.70 -14.77 -17.99
C PRO A 369 -37.65 -15.91 -17.65
N GLU A 370 -38.94 -15.61 -17.62
CA GLU A 370 -40.01 -16.61 -17.63
C GLU A 370 -39.97 -17.37 -18.96
N LEU A 371 -39.71 -18.67 -18.88
CA LEU A 371 -40.00 -19.63 -19.94
C LEU A 371 -41.53 -19.76 -20.06
N GLN A 372 -42.12 -19.13 -21.06
CA GLN A 372 -43.49 -19.43 -21.47
C GLN A 372 -43.52 -20.72 -22.28
N VAL A 373 -44.14 -21.73 -21.68
CA VAL A 373 -44.77 -22.85 -22.36
C VAL A 373 -46.05 -22.31 -23.02
N HIS A 374 -46.09 -22.27 -24.35
CA HIS A 374 -47.12 -22.89 -25.18
C HIS A 374 -46.83 -22.73 -26.67
#